data_AF-A0A146KWQ6-F1
#
_entry.id   AF-A0A146KWQ6-F1
#
_cell.length_a   1.000
_cell.length_b   1.000
_cell.length_c   1.000
_cell.angle_alpha   90.00
_cell.angle_beta   90.00
_cell.angle_gamma   90.00
#
_symmetry.space_group_name_H-M   'P 1'
#
loop_
_entity.id
_entity.type
_entity.pdbx_description
1 polymer ?
#
loop_
_entity_poly.entity_id
_entity_poly.type
_entity_poly.pdbx_seq_one_letter_code
_entity_poly.pdbx_strand_id
1 'polypeptide(L)'
;MCLECLTCSCFRPRYKRLVDNIFPQYPQEGLVKSNMEKLIFYSLSSPEKLDRIGDYLYLRASRDITRSSRIGFVVIAMEAMDQLLRACHAQALNLYVESFLKMIQRLLESSEADLQILATQSFVIFANIEEDTPSYHRRYEFFISKFSSMCHNNGDDIPTRNMLRMSGIRGLQGVIRKTVADDLVENIWEATHMAKIIPSLLFNMQDSSYHKRDGDSTDGIDQDPGALADE
;
A
#
# COMPACT_ATOMS: atom_id res chain seq x y z
N MET A 1 -12.06 47.87 -8.08
CA MET A 1 -12.94 47.79 -6.89
C MET A 1 -13.36 46.32 -6.76
N CYS A 2 -12.48 45.43 -6.31
CA CYS A 2 -12.27 45.01 -4.92
C CYS A 2 -13.56 44.51 -4.24
N LEU A 3 -13.83 43.20 -4.24
CA LEU A 3 -14.47 42.49 -3.11
C LEU A 3 -14.44 40.94 -3.17
N GLU A 4 -13.33 40.31 -3.55
CA GLU A 4 -13.15 38.86 -3.33
C GLU A 4 -12.05 38.61 -2.28
N CYS A 5 -12.48 38.78 -1.02
CA CYS A 5 -12.09 38.02 0.17
C CYS A 5 -10.62 37.58 0.32
N LEU A 6 -9.73 38.56 0.52
CA LEU A 6 -8.35 38.39 1.03
C LEU A 6 -8.25 38.04 2.54
N THR A 7 -9.33 37.63 3.21
CA THR A 7 -9.35 37.49 4.69
C THR A 7 -9.22 36.06 5.24
N CYS A 8 -9.13 35.01 4.41
CA CYS A 8 -9.21 33.63 4.94
C CYS A 8 -7.86 32.97 5.27
N SER A 9 -6.72 33.54 4.85
CA SER A 9 -5.41 32.92 5.08
C SER A 9 -4.87 33.15 6.49
N CYS A 10 -5.33 34.18 7.23
CA CYS A 10 -4.84 34.50 8.57
C CYS A 10 -5.45 33.65 9.70
N PHE A 11 -6.62 33.04 9.49
CA PHE A 11 -7.32 32.22 10.50
C PHE A 11 -7.10 30.71 10.36
N ARG A 12 -6.47 30.23 9.28
CA ARG A 12 -6.18 28.79 9.15
C ARG A 12 -5.12 28.37 10.17
N PRO A 13 -5.33 27.28 10.93
CA PRO A 13 -4.30 26.73 11.83
C PRO A 13 -2.97 26.51 11.10
N ARG A 14 -1.86 26.79 11.79
CA ARG A 14 -0.49 26.73 11.22
C ARG A 14 -0.20 25.39 10.52
N TYR A 15 -0.59 24.28 11.15
CA TYR A 15 -0.38 22.94 10.60
C TYR A 15 -1.05 22.73 9.23
N LYS A 16 -2.26 23.28 9.02
CA LYS A 16 -2.96 23.17 7.73
C LYS A 16 -2.22 23.90 6.62
N ARG A 17 -1.65 25.07 6.93
CA ARG A 17 -0.86 25.83 5.95
C ARG A 17 0.43 25.08 5.57
N LEU A 18 1.09 24.48 6.56
CA LEU A 18 2.28 23.66 6.29
C LEU A 18 1.95 22.48 5.40
N VAL A 19 0.85 21.78 5.67
CA VAL A 19 0.38 20.69 4.81
C VAL A 19 0.00 21.21 3.42
N ASP A 20 -0.78 22.30 3.31
CA ASP A 20 -1.18 22.85 2.01
C ASP A 20 0.04 23.22 1.14
N ASN A 21 1.14 23.68 1.75
CA ASN A 21 2.37 24.09 1.06
C ASN A 21 3.20 22.92 0.51
N ILE A 22 2.96 21.67 0.94
CA ILE A 22 3.68 20.52 0.36
C ILE A 22 3.13 20.12 -1.00
N PHE A 23 1.89 20.56 -1.32
CA PHE A 23 1.24 20.26 -2.58
C PHE A 23 1.58 21.32 -3.65
N PRO A 24 2.10 20.91 -4.81
CA PRO A 24 2.33 21.81 -5.94
C PRO A 24 1.01 22.23 -6.61
N GLN A 25 1.11 23.14 -7.58
CA GLN A 25 -0.04 23.51 -8.41
C GLN A 25 -0.47 22.35 -9.33
N TYR A 26 0.50 21.58 -9.85
CA TYR A 26 0.26 20.44 -10.73
C TYR A 26 0.84 19.15 -10.12
N PRO A 27 0.11 18.02 -10.16
CA PRO A 27 0.53 16.81 -9.47
C PRO A 27 1.84 16.21 -10.01
N GLN A 28 2.15 16.44 -11.29
CA GLN A 28 3.38 16.00 -11.95
C GLN A 28 4.67 16.63 -11.37
N GLU A 29 4.57 17.74 -10.64
CA GLU A 29 5.73 18.34 -9.96
C GLU A 29 6.14 17.54 -8.71
N GLY A 30 5.26 16.67 -8.20
CA GLY A 30 5.51 15.84 -7.04
C GLY A 30 5.56 16.61 -5.73
N LEU A 31 5.90 15.91 -4.65
CA LEU A 31 5.97 16.47 -3.30
C LEU A 31 7.06 17.54 -3.18
N VAL A 32 6.69 18.73 -2.68
CA VAL A 32 7.63 19.85 -2.50
C VAL A 32 8.55 19.58 -1.30
N LYS A 33 9.73 19.00 -1.56
CA LYS A 33 10.69 18.52 -0.54
C LYS A 33 11.02 19.53 0.56
N SER A 34 11.33 20.77 0.21
CA SER A 34 11.68 21.81 1.19
C SER A 34 10.52 22.19 2.12
N ASN A 35 9.28 22.05 1.66
CA ASN A 35 8.10 22.27 2.50
C ASN A 35 7.75 21.02 3.33
N MET A 36 8.05 19.83 2.79
CA MET A 36 7.95 18.59 3.52
C MET A 36 8.91 18.54 4.72
N GLU A 37 10.18 18.93 4.53
CA GLU A 37 11.17 19.02 5.63
C GLU A 37 10.69 19.95 6.76
N LYS A 38 10.09 21.09 6.41
CA LYS A 38 9.48 22.01 7.40
C LYS A 38 8.30 21.37 8.13
N LEU A 39 7.50 20.56 7.43
CA LEU A 39 6.38 19.83 8.03
C LEU A 39 6.88 18.75 9.00
N ILE A 40 7.91 17.99 8.62
CA ILE A 40 8.57 17.00 9.48
C ILE A 40 9.17 17.67 10.71
N PHE A 41 9.91 18.77 10.53
CA PHE A 41 10.48 19.52 11.66
C PHE A 41 9.40 20.02 12.62
N TYR A 42 8.28 20.50 12.06
CA TYR A 42 7.13 20.94 12.85
C TYR A 42 6.46 19.79 13.61
N SER A 43 6.29 18.62 13.00
CA SER A 43 5.71 17.45 13.67
C SER A 43 6.60 16.90 14.77
N LEU A 44 7.92 16.92 14.59
CA LEU A 44 8.90 16.54 15.62
C LEU A 44 8.90 17.51 16.80
N SER A 45 8.76 18.80 16.52
CA SER A 45 8.69 19.85 17.55
C SER A 45 7.35 19.91 18.29
N SER A 46 6.29 19.34 17.71
CA SER A 46 4.94 19.35 18.28
C SER A 46 4.20 18.04 17.98
N PRO A 47 4.59 16.93 18.64
CA PRO A 47 4.02 15.60 18.41
C PRO A 47 2.50 15.53 18.56
N GLU A 48 1.91 16.36 19.42
CA GLU A 48 0.46 16.44 19.64
C GLU A 48 -0.32 16.98 18.43
N LYS A 49 0.39 17.55 17.44
CA LYS A 49 -0.20 18.00 16.17
C LYS A 49 -0.13 16.95 15.08
N LEU A 50 0.70 15.91 15.24
CA LEU A 50 0.93 14.91 14.20
C LEU A 50 -0.37 14.19 13.82
N ASP A 51 -1.19 13.84 14.79
CA ASP A 51 -2.52 13.26 14.57
C ASP A 51 -3.40 14.15 13.67
N ARG A 52 -3.49 15.46 14.00
CA ARG A 52 -4.26 16.43 13.21
C ARG A 52 -3.71 16.64 11.80
N ILE A 53 -2.40 16.47 11.61
CA ILE A 53 -1.75 16.51 10.30
C ILE A 53 -2.18 15.28 9.49
N GLY A 54 -2.11 14.08 10.09
CA GLY A 54 -2.58 12.83 9.49
C GLY A 54 -4.04 12.89 9.06
N ASP A 55 -4.93 13.31 9.96
CA ASP A 55 -6.36 13.49 9.67
C ASP A 55 -6.62 14.45 8.50
N TYR A 56 -5.87 15.56 8.45
CA TYR A 56 -6.04 16.55 7.39
C TYR A 56 -5.55 16.04 6.04
N LEU A 57 -4.43 15.29 6.01
CA LEU A 57 -3.94 14.60 4.81
C LEU A 57 -4.96 13.55 4.33
N TYR A 58 -5.51 12.75 5.25
CA TYR A 58 -6.57 11.78 4.99
C TYR A 58 -7.81 12.43 4.35
N LEU A 59 -8.35 13.48 4.97
CA LEU A 59 -9.53 14.17 4.47
C LEU A 59 -9.30 14.80 3.10
N ARG A 60 -8.09 15.30 2.84
CA ARG A 60 -7.73 15.89 1.56
C ARG A 60 -7.67 14.81 0.47
N ALA A 61 -6.87 13.77 0.66
CA ALA A 61 -6.71 12.72 -0.34
C ALA A 61 -8.03 11.98 -0.59
N SER A 62 -8.83 11.73 0.45
CA SER A 62 -10.14 11.04 0.33
C SER A 62 -11.10 11.73 -0.63
N ARG A 63 -11.03 13.05 -0.76
CA ARG A 63 -11.84 13.83 -1.71
C ARG A 63 -11.34 13.65 -3.15
N ASP A 64 -10.05 13.46 -3.32
CA ASP A 64 -9.37 13.40 -4.61
C ASP A 64 -9.36 11.98 -5.22
N ILE A 65 -9.51 10.92 -4.40
CA ILE A 65 -9.57 9.51 -4.85
C ILE A 65 -10.66 9.28 -5.92
N THR A 66 -11.81 9.95 -5.80
CA THR A 66 -12.93 9.76 -6.73
C THR A 66 -12.74 10.41 -8.10
N ARG A 67 -11.66 11.18 -8.28
CA ARG A 67 -11.42 11.98 -9.49
C ARG A 67 -10.10 11.55 -10.10
N SER A 68 -10.13 10.82 -11.21
CA SER A 68 -8.91 10.30 -11.85
C SER A 68 -7.87 11.39 -12.17
N SER A 69 -8.31 12.61 -12.52
CA SER A 69 -7.42 13.77 -12.75
C SER A 69 -6.71 14.30 -11.50
N ARG A 70 -7.10 13.83 -10.31
CA ARG A 70 -6.56 14.24 -9.01
C ARG A 70 -5.79 13.12 -8.31
N ILE A 71 -5.67 11.94 -8.91
CA ILE A 71 -4.92 10.80 -8.34
C ILE A 71 -3.48 11.20 -7.99
N GLY A 72 -2.82 12.02 -8.80
CA GLY A 72 -1.46 12.47 -8.49
C GLY A 72 -1.35 13.25 -7.17
N PHE A 73 -2.40 13.96 -6.73
CA PHE A 73 -2.41 14.58 -5.39
C PHE A 73 -2.59 13.55 -4.26
N VAL A 74 -3.28 12.44 -4.53
CA VAL A 74 -3.39 11.32 -3.60
C VAL A 74 -2.02 10.66 -3.40
N VAL A 75 -1.25 10.48 -4.49
CA VAL A 75 0.13 9.99 -4.43
C VAL A 75 1.00 10.88 -3.55
N ILE A 76 0.95 12.21 -3.75
CA ILE A 76 1.71 13.18 -2.95
C ILE A 76 1.30 13.12 -1.47
N ALA A 77 0.00 13.01 -1.18
CA ALA A 77 -0.48 12.90 0.20
C ALA A 77 0.02 11.63 0.88
N MET A 78 0.00 10.50 0.18
CA MET A 78 0.49 9.23 0.69
C MET A 78 2.02 9.25 0.90
N GLU A 79 2.78 9.82 -0.04
CA GLU A 79 4.23 10.00 0.10
C GLU A 79 4.59 10.88 1.30
N ALA A 80 3.87 11.98 1.50
CA ALA A 80 4.05 12.83 2.68
C ALA A 80 3.77 12.06 3.98
N MET A 81 2.73 11.23 3.98
CA MET A 81 2.37 10.42 5.13
C MET A 81 3.44 9.35 5.44
N ASP A 82 4.04 8.73 4.43
CA ASP A 82 5.14 7.78 4.58
C ASP A 82 6.40 8.45 5.15
N GLN A 83 6.72 9.67 4.71
CA GLN A 83 7.87 10.41 5.23
C GLN A 83 7.66 10.82 6.70
N LEU A 84 6.45 11.26 7.08
CA LEU A 84 6.12 11.53 8.48
C LEU A 84 6.23 10.28 9.35
N LEU A 85 5.74 9.14 8.83
CA LEU A 85 5.79 7.86 9.53
C LEU A 85 7.23 7.42 9.82
N ARG A 86 8.16 7.62 8.86
CA ARG A 86 9.58 7.27 9.02
C ARG A 86 10.36 8.23 9.91
N ALA A 87 9.96 9.50 9.95
CA ALA A 87 10.69 10.54 10.66
C ALA A 87 10.31 10.62 12.15
N CYS A 88 9.09 10.24 12.53
CA CYS A 88 8.60 10.34 13.90
C CYS A 88 8.87 9.06 14.70
N HIS A 89 9.08 9.19 16.01
CA HIS A 89 9.33 8.07 16.94
C HIS A 89 8.04 7.51 17.59
N ALA A 90 8.11 6.27 18.06
CA ALA A 90 7.01 5.44 18.58
C ALA A 90 5.95 6.17 19.41
N GLN A 91 6.37 6.94 20.42
CA GLN A 91 5.46 7.60 21.35
C GLN A 91 4.52 8.61 20.66
N ALA A 92 4.95 9.22 19.55
CA ALA A 92 4.16 10.14 18.76
C ALA A 92 3.29 9.44 17.70
N LEU A 93 3.65 8.21 17.30
CA LEU A 93 3.02 7.49 16.19
C LEU A 93 1.65 6.93 16.54
N ASN A 94 1.34 6.63 17.80
CA ASN A 94 0.15 5.89 18.20
C ASN A 94 -1.18 6.45 17.65
N LEU A 95 -1.35 7.77 17.65
CA LEU A 95 -2.54 8.41 17.08
C LEU A 95 -2.43 8.59 15.56
N TYR A 96 -1.23 8.93 15.09
CA TYR A 96 -0.96 9.14 13.67
C TYR A 96 -1.16 7.88 12.82
N VAL A 97 -0.75 6.72 13.34
CA VAL A 97 -0.90 5.43 12.66
C VAL A 97 -2.38 5.09 12.47
N GLU A 98 -3.27 5.54 13.35
CA GLU A 98 -4.70 5.37 13.11
C GLU A 98 -5.15 6.11 11.83
N SER A 99 -4.72 7.36 11.66
CA SER A 99 -4.98 8.16 10.46
C SER A 99 -4.32 7.56 9.21
N PHE A 100 -3.10 7.03 9.36
CA PHE A 100 -2.35 6.34 8.31
C PHE A 100 -3.07 5.07 7.83
N LEU A 101 -3.50 4.21 8.75
CA LEU A 101 -4.23 2.99 8.40
C LEU A 101 -5.62 3.29 7.81
N LYS A 102 -6.29 4.38 8.25
CA LYS A 102 -7.52 4.87 7.60
C LYS A 102 -7.28 5.26 6.14
N MET A 103 -6.17 5.94 5.85
CA MET A 103 -5.78 6.28 4.47
C MET A 103 -5.56 5.02 3.65
N ILE A 104 -4.74 4.08 4.13
CA ILE A 104 -4.46 2.82 3.41
C ILE A 104 -5.75 2.06 3.14
N GLN A 105 -6.60 1.88 4.15
CA GLN A 105 -7.89 1.23 3.96
C GLN A 105 -8.70 1.90 2.85
N ARG A 106 -8.80 3.23 2.88
CA ARG A 106 -9.55 3.99 1.88
C ARG A 106 -9.00 3.85 0.46
N LEU A 107 -7.67 3.79 0.31
CA LEU A 107 -7.03 3.56 -0.99
C LEU A 107 -7.24 2.13 -1.48
N LEU A 108 -7.18 1.15 -0.59
CA LEU A 108 -7.45 -0.25 -0.92
C LEU A 108 -8.91 -0.51 -1.30
N GLU A 109 -9.86 0.28 -0.78
CA GLU A 109 -11.27 0.24 -1.18
C GLU A 109 -11.51 0.77 -2.61
N SER A 110 -10.55 1.46 -3.22
CA SER A 110 -10.64 1.94 -4.60
C SER A 110 -10.69 0.80 -5.61
N SER A 111 -11.33 1.03 -6.77
CA SER A 111 -11.24 0.16 -7.95
C SER A 111 -9.91 0.29 -8.69
N GLU A 112 -9.20 1.40 -8.50
CA GLU A 112 -7.97 1.72 -9.23
C GLU A 112 -6.80 0.86 -8.74
N ALA A 113 -6.21 0.08 -9.64
CA ALA A 113 -5.11 -0.82 -9.31
C ALA A 113 -3.90 -0.08 -8.74
N ASP A 114 -3.55 1.08 -9.33
CA ASP A 114 -2.42 1.90 -8.89
C ASP A 114 -2.58 2.38 -7.44
N LEU A 115 -3.81 2.73 -7.03
CA LEU A 115 -4.09 3.14 -5.65
C LEU A 115 -3.98 1.97 -4.68
N GLN A 116 -4.43 0.78 -5.08
CA GLN A 116 -4.27 -0.43 -4.27
C GLN A 116 -2.79 -0.79 -4.10
N ILE A 117 -2.00 -0.72 -5.17
CA ILE A 117 -0.55 -0.98 -5.16
C ILE A 117 0.18 0.05 -4.28
N LEU A 118 -0.12 1.34 -4.44
CA LEU A 118 0.42 2.41 -3.61
C LEU A 118 0.14 2.17 -2.13
N ALA A 119 -1.11 1.85 -1.78
CA ALA A 119 -1.51 1.59 -0.42
C ALA A 119 -0.78 0.37 0.18
N THR A 120 -0.62 -0.70 -0.59
CA THR A 120 0.17 -1.86 -0.17
C THR A 120 1.63 -1.47 0.09
N GLN A 121 2.25 -0.68 -0.79
CA GLN A 121 3.65 -0.26 -0.63
C GLN A 121 3.83 0.51 0.68
N SER A 122 2.98 1.50 0.95
CA SER A 122 2.97 2.25 2.20
C SER A 122 2.66 1.38 3.42
N PHE A 123 1.75 0.40 3.30
CA PHE A 123 1.49 -0.56 4.37
C PHE A 123 2.72 -1.40 4.71
N VAL A 124 3.47 -1.86 3.71
CA VAL A 124 4.71 -2.62 3.91
C VAL A 124 5.77 -1.74 4.59
N ILE A 125 5.86 -0.45 4.26
CA ILE A 125 6.73 0.49 4.96
C ILE A 125 6.39 0.52 6.44
N PHE A 126 5.11 0.70 6.78
CA PHE A 126 4.62 0.67 8.15
C PHE A 126 4.92 -0.66 8.86
N ALA A 127 4.69 -1.79 8.17
CA ALA A 127 4.90 -3.11 8.75
C ALA A 127 6.37 -3.38 9.15
N ASN A 128 7.32 -2.71 8.51
CA ASN A 128 8.76 -2.87 8.79
C ASN A 128 9.28 -1.97 9.94
N ILE A 129 8.44 -1.11 10.52
CA ILE A 129 8.84 -0.30 11.68
C ILE A 129 8.73 -1.18 12.94
N GLU A 130 9.84 -1.42 13.64
CA GLU A 130 9.92 -2.36 14.78
C GLU A 130 9.39 -1.79 16.11
N GLU A 131 8.87 -0.57 16.12
CA GLU A 131 8.38 0.08 17.33
C GLU A 131 7.09 -0.56 17.87
N ASP A 132 6.95 -0.61 19.21
CA ASP A 132 5.77 -1.03 19.99
C ASP A 132 4.57 -0.12 19.67
N THR A 133 4.01 -0.31 18.48
CA THR A 133 2.83 0.42 18.03
C THR A 133 1.62 -0.32 18.61
N PRO A 134 0.66 0.37 19.27
CA PRO A 134 -0.53 -0.23 19.82
C PRO A 134 -1.23 -1.08 18.78
N SER A 135 -1.76 -2.22 19.20
CA SER A 135 -2.27 -3.14 18.21
C SER A 135 -3.57 -2.68 17.55
N TYR A 136 -3.55 -2.55 16.23
CA TYR A 136 -4.68 -2.16 15.39
C TYR A 136 -5.51 -3.37 14.93
N HIS A 137 -5.62 -4.41 15.78
CA HIS A 137 -6.21 -5.73 15.47
C HIS A 137 -7.52 -5.69 14.69
N ARG A 138 -8.48 -4.86 15.12
CA ARG A 138 -9.80 -4.78 14.47
C ARG A 138 -9.75 -4.36 12.99
N ARG A 139 -8.68 -3.68 12.55
CA ARG A 139 -8.49 -3.34 11.13
C ARG A 139 -7.73 -4.41 10.36
N TYR A 140 -7.00 -5.30 11.02
CA TYR A 140 -6.29 -6.37 10.32
C TYR A 140 -7.23 -7.37 9.66
N GLU A 141 -8.43 -7.59 10.19
CA GLU A 141 -9.43 -8.41 9.50
C GLU A 141 -9.75 -7.86 8.10
N PHE A 142 -9.96 -6.53 7.99
CA PHE A 142 -10.14 -5.86 6.70
C PHE A 142 -8.91 -6.06 5.81
N PHE A 143 -7.69 -5.80 6.32
CA PHE A 143 -6.47 -5.91 5.52
C PHE A 143 -6.22 -7.34 5.04
N ILE A 144 -6.39 -8.36 5.89
CA ILE A 144 -6.29 -9.77 5.52
C ILE A 144 -7.28 -10.06 4.40
N SER A 145 -8.55 -9.70 4.59
CA SER A 145 -9.59 -9.98 3.61
C SER A 145 -9.31 -9.29 2.27
N LYS A 146 -8.87 -8.03 2.28
CA LYS A 146 -8.62 -7.26 1.07
C LYS A 146 -7.34 -7.70 0.35
N PHE A 147 -6.24 -7.95 1.07
CA PHE A 147 -5.00 -8.44 0.47
C PHE A 147 -5.16 -9.87 -0.07
N SER A 148 -5.89 -10.75 0.62
CA SER A 148 -6.28 -12.06 0.08
C SER A 148 -7.10 -11.92 -1.21
N SER A 149 -8.06 -10.99 -1.26
CA SER A 149 -8.81 -10.72 -2.51
C SER A 149 -7.90 -10.25 -3.66
N MET A 150 -6.90 -9.40 -3.37
CA MET A 150 -5.91 -8.98 -4.38
C MET A 150 -5.06 -10.15 -4.88
N CYS A 151 -4.70 -11.11 -4.02
CA CYS A 151 -4.01 -12.35 -4.40
C CYS A 151 -4.81 -13.19 -5.41
N HIS A 152 -6.13 -13.05 -5.46
CA HIS A 152 -6.99 -13.77 -6.39
C HIS A 152 -7.48 -12.89 -7.55
N ASN A 153 -6.85 -11.73 -7.80
CA ASN A 153 -7.23 -10.89 -8.93
C ASN A 153 -7.17 -11.67 -10.25
N ASN A 154 -8.21 -11.56 -11.06
CA ASN A 154 -8.30 -12.27 -12.34
C ASN A 154 -8.66 -11.32 -13.49
N GLY A 155 -8.13 -10.09 -13.45
CA GLY A 155 -8.30 -9.13 -14.53
C GLY A 155 -7.62 -9.58 -15.84
N ASP A 156 -8.14 -9.10 -16.96
CA ASP A 156 -7.65 -9.49 -18.29
C ASP A 156 -6.23 -8.95 -18.58
N ASP A 157 -5.89 -7.79 -18.01
CA ASP A 157 -4.56 -7.21 -18.13
C ASP A 157 -3.55 -7.97 -17.25
N ILE A 158 -2.79 -8.87 -17.86
CA ILE A 158 -1.82 -9.75 -17.18
C ILE A 158 -0.79 -8.95 -16.35
N PRO A 159 -0.17 -7.86 -16.85
CA PRO A 159 0.76 -7.06 -16.06
C PRO A 159 0.13 -6.51 -14.78
N THR A 160 -1.03 -5.83 -14.88
CA THR A 160 -1.74 -5.26 -13.73
C THR A 160 -2.20 -6.36 -12.77
N ARG A 161 -2.72 -7.48 -13.30
CA ARG A 161 -3.10 -8.65 -12.51
C ARG A 161 -1.93 -9.15 -11.66
N ASN A 162 -0.76 -9.34 -12.27
CA ASN A 162 0.42 -9.81 -11.58
C ASN A 162 0.90 -8.81 -10.51
N MET A 163 0.87 -7.51 -10.81
CA MET A 163 1.23 -6.46 -9.83
C MET A 163 0.27 -6.44 -8.63
N LEU A 164 -1.03 -6.59 -8.85
CA LEU A 164 -2.03 -6.66 -7.79
C LEU A 164 -1.87 -7.92 -6.93
N ARG A 165 -1.65 -9.08 -7.57
CA ARG A 165 -1.40 -10.33 -6.85
C ARG A 165 -0.14 -10.26 -5.99
N MET A 166 0.96 -9.76 -6.55
CA MET A 166 2.20 -9.54 -5.81
C MET A 166 2.03 -8.54 -4.67
N SER A 167 1.22 -7.49 -4.87
CA SER A 167 0.87 -6.54 -3.83
C SER A 167 0.05 -7.20 -2.72
N GLY A 168 -0.92 -8.05 -3.06
CA GLY A 168 -1.66 -8.85 -2.09
C GLY A 168 -0.74 -9.70 -1.20
N ILE A 169 0.22 -10.41 -1.79
CA ILE A 169 1.18 -11.25 -1.05
C ILE A 169 2.03 -10.40 -0.10
N ARG A 170 2.57 -9.26 -0.57
CA ARG A 170 3.37 -8.35 0.26
C ARG A 170 2.56 -7.72 1.39
N GLY A 171 1.29 -7.40 1.13
CA GLY A 171 0.36 -6.91 2.14
C GLY A 171 0.11 -7.94 3.24
N LEU A 172 -0.19 -9.19 2.86
CA LEU A 172 -0.35 -10.29 3.82
C LEU A 172 0.92 -10.53 4.64
N GLN A 173 2.09 -10.51 4.01
CA GLN A 173 3.37 -10.59 4.71
C GLN A 173 3.54 -9.47 5.74
N GLY A 174 3.14 -8.24 5.40
CA GLY A 174 3.17 -7.10 6.31
C GLY A 174 2.24 -7.28 7.52
N VAL A 175 1.03 -7.82 7.30
CA VAL A 175 0.10 -8.11 8.40
C VAL A 175 0.70 -9.16 9.34
N ILE A 176 1.20 -10.28 8.80
CA ILE A 176 1.82 -11.36 9.58
C ILE A 176 2.98 -10.82 10.42
N ARG A 177 3.85 -10.00 9.82
CA ARG A 177 4.98 -9.38 10.54
C ARG A 177 4.50 -8.57 11.75
N LYS A 178 3.45 -7.77 11.59
CA LYS A 178 2.93 -6.92 12.68
C LYS A 178 2.12 -7.69 13.73
N THR A 179 1.51 -8.81 13.38
CA THR A 179 0.72 -9.63 14.33
C THR A 179 1.56 -10.64 15.11
N VAL A 180 2.69 -11.10 14.57
CA VAL A 180 3.58 -12.05 15.27
C VAL A 180 4.49 -11.35 16.29
N ALA A 181 4.68 -10.03 16.16
CA ALA A 181 5.51 -9.24 17.05
C ALA A 181 4.82 -8.82 18.37
N ASP A 182 3.54 -9.12 18.56
CA ASP A 182 2.76 -8.76 19.74
C ASP A 182 2.26 -10.05 20.42
N ASP A 183 2.44 -10.19 21.73
CA ASP A 183 2.11 -11.39 22.52
C ASP A 183 0.66 -11.37 23.06
N LEU A 184 -0.11 -10.30 22.82
CA LEU A 184 -1.46 -10.07 23.38
C LEU A 184 -2.63 -10.34 22.41
N VAL A 185 -2.40 -11.11 21.34
CA VAL A 185 -3.14 -11.02 20.08
C VAL A 185 -4.36 -11.95 19.97
N GLU A 186 -5.49 -11.42 19.49
CA GLU A 186 -6.52 -12.19 18.78
C GLU A 186 -5.85 -12.90 17.59
N ASN A 187 -5.75 -14.23 17.70
CA ASN A 187 -4.83 -15.05 16.93
C ASN A 187 -4.95 -14.75 15.42
N ILE A 188 -3.90 -14.24 14.78
CA ILE A 188 -3.81 -14.36 13.30
C ILE A 188 -3.92 -15.84 12.87
N TRP A 189 -3.62 -16.74 13.81
CA TRP A 189 -3.79 -18.19 13.72
C TRP A 189 -5.25 -18.66 13.84
N GLU A 190 -6.22 -17.77 14.04
CA GLU A 190 -7.64 -18.12 13.98
C GLU A 190 -7.96 -18.71 12.60
N ALA A 191 -8.79 -19.76 12.62
CA ALA A 191 -9.15 -20.48 11.40
C ALA A 191 -9.76 -19.56 10.33
N THR A 192 -10.49 -18.52 10.74
CA THR A 192 -11.08 -17.49 9.88
C THR A 192 -10.04 -16.73 9.06
N HIS A 193 -8.90 -16.37 9.66
CA HIS A 193 -7.79 -15.68 9.02
C HIS A 193 -6.96 -16.64 8.16
N MET A 194 -6.58 -17.79 8.73
CA MET A 194 -5.75 -18.78 8.03
C MET A 194 -6.45 -19.37 6.79
N ALA A 195 -7.78 -19.51 6.83
CA ALA A 195 -8.58 -19.94 5.68
C ALA A 195 -8.58 -18.94 4.51
N LYS A 196 -8.15 -17.70 4.73
CA LYS A 196 -7.93 -16.70 3.66
C LYS A 196 -6.47 -16.66 3.25
N ILE A 197 -5.55 -16.65 4.23
CA ILE A 197 -4.11 -16.48 3.97
C ILE A 197 -3.54 -17.66 3.18
N ILE A 198 -3.76 -18.90 3.65
CA ILE A 198 -3.11 -20.08 3.07
C ILE A 198 -3.57 -20.32 1.62
N PRO A 199 -4.88 -20.30 1.28
CA PRO A 199 -5.31 -20.48 -0.11
C PRO A 199 -4.82 -19.37 -1.04
N SER A 200 -4.75 -18.12 -0.56
CA SER A 200 -4.21 -17.00 -1.33
C SER A 200 -2.74 -17.20 -1.70
N LEU A 201 -1.92 -17.71 -0.78
CA LEU A 201 -0.52 -18.02 -1.06
C LEU A 201 -0.39 -19.22 -2.04
N LEU A 202 -1.16 -20.30 -1.82
CA LEU A 202 -1.16 -21.48 -2.69
C LEU A 202 -1.58 -21.16 -4.13
N PHE A 203 -2.63 -20.35 -4.30
CA PHE A 203 -3.11 -19.93 -5.62
C PHE A 203 -2.01 -19.24 -6.44
N ASN A 204 -1.19 -18.41 -5.79
CA ASN A 204 -0.11 -17.69 -6.47
C ASN A 204 1.16 -18.54 -6.68
N MET A 205 1.31 -19.65 -5.94
CA MET A 205 2.38 -20.61 -6.19
C MET A 205 2.05 -21.53 -7.37
N GLN A 206 0.78 -21.94 -7.54
CA GLN A 206 0.35 -22.85 -8.60
C GLN A 206 0.53 -22.25 -10.01
N ASP A 207 0.28 -20.94 -10.18
CA ASP A 207 0.44 -20.23 -11.45
C ASP A 207 1.92 -20.02 -11.84
N SER A 208 2.85 -20.22 -10.91
CA SER A 208 4.24 -19.78 -11.06
C SER A 208 5.18 -20.76 -11.76
N SER A 209 4.88 -22.07 -11.89
CA SER A 209 5.91 -23.00 -12.39
C SER A 209 5.53 -24.44 -12.82
N TYR A 210 4.27 -24.89 -12.82
CA TYR A 210 3.98 -26.32 -13.12
C TYR A 210 3.40 -26.65 -14.51
N HIS A 211 3.09 -25.67 -15.37
CA HIS A 211 2.51 -25.92 -16.71
C HIS A 211 3.36 -25.45 -17.91
N LYS A 212 4.65 -25.12 -17.70
CA LYS A 212 5.55 -24.72 -18.79
C LYS A 212 6.70 -25.69 -19.08
N ARG A 213 6.65 -26.90 -18.50
CA ARG A 213 7.44 -28.05 -18.95
C ARG A 213 6.46 -29.14 -19.29
N ASP A 214 6.73 -29.86 -20.37
CA ASP A 214 5.92 -30.92 -20.98
C ASP A 214 4.89 -30.42 -22.00
N GLY A 215 5.42 -29.80 -23.05
CA GLY A 215 4.66 -29.39 -24.24
C GLY A 215 5.56 -29.11 -25.43
N ASP A 216 6.63 -29.90 -25.61
CA ASP A 216 7.15 -30.17 -26.95
C ASP A 216 7.29 -31.69 -27.06
N SER A 217 6.30 -32.25 -27.74
CA SER A 217 6.09 -33.67 -27.88
C SER A 217 7.09 -34.26 -28.87
N THR A 218 7.60 -35.42 -28.48
CA THR A 218 8.06 -36.49 -29.36
C THR A 218 7.22 -36.60 -30.63
N ASP A 219 7.84 -36.44 -31.80
CA ASP A 219 7.47 -37.18 -33.01
C ASP A 219 8.58 -38.18 -33.28
N GLY A 220 8.18 -39.46 -33.31
CA GLY A 220 9.08 -40.58 -33.44
C GLY A 220 9.23 -41.13 -34.85
N ILE A 221 10.09 -42.15 -34.89
CA ILE A 221 10.13 -43.29 -35.81
C ILE A 221 10.80 -43.01 -37.16
N ASP A 222 12.05 -43.46 -37.29
CA ASP A 222 12.36 -44.58 -38.21
C ASP A 222 13.65 -45.28 -37.77
N GLN A 223 13.49 -46.54 -37.33
CA GLN A 223 14.55 -47.54 -37.27
C GLN A 223 14.55 -48.26 -38.63
N ASP A 224 15.66 -48.20 -39.35
CA ASP A 224 15.95 -49.16 -40.42
C ASP A 224 17.17 -50.02 -40.02
N PRO A 225 17.00 -51.33 -39.77
CA PRO A 225 18.08 -52.26 -39.58
C PRO A 225 18.36 -53.06 -40.86
N GLY A 226 19.40 -52.69 -41.62
CA GLY A 226 20.17 -53.65 -42.43
C GLY A 226 20.33 -53.39 -43.94
N ALA A 227 21.55 -53.01 -44.34
CA ALA A 227 22.19 -53.39 -45.60
C ALA A 227 23.72 -53.30 -45.36
N LEU A 228 24.41 -54.42 -45.12
CA LEU A 228 25.18 -55.20 -46.09
C LEU A 228 26.29 -54.41 -46.84
N ALA A 229 27.52 -54.70 -46.43
CA ALA A 229 28.78 -54.92 -47.18
C ALA A 229 29.08 -54.23 -48.53
N ASP A 230 30.38 -53.95 -48.70
CA ASP A 230 31.15 -53.58 -49.90
C ASP A 230 30.99 -52.10 -50.36
N GLU A 231 32.01 -51.26 -50.51
CA GLU A 231 33.39 -51.42 -51.02
C GLU A 231 34.46 -50.64 -50.21
#